data_AF-A0A9P9JV40-F1
#
_entry.id   AF-A0A9P9JV40-F1
#
_cell.length_a   1.000
_cell.length_b   1.000
_cell.length_c   1.000
_cell.angle_alpha   90.00
_cell.angle_beta   90.00
_cell.angle_gamma   90.00
#
_symmetry.space_group_name_H-M   'P 1'
#
loop_
_entity.id
_entity.type
_entity.pdbx_description
1 polymer ?
#
loop_
_entity_poly.entity_id
_entity_poly.type
_entity_poly.pdbx_seq_one_letter_code
_entity_poly.pdbx_strand_id
1 'polypeptide(L)'
;EWELSTPNFPRSRVSQETAPVRLDRVYLSNDSMNLLGTVVVANLAYHKSVVCRFTMDFWNTISEVTAQHCREIEGYDVFTFTVGLAELVDLEMKLMFLCVRYNVNGQEFWDNNSSL
;
A
#
# COMPACT_ATOMS: atom_id res chain seq x y z
N GLU A 1 13.06 -1.47 -20.23
CA GLU A 1 12.69 -0.60 -19.09
C GLU A 1 11.46 -1.23 -18.44
N TRP A 2 11.41 -1.34 -17.12
CA TRP A 2 10.24 -1.87 -16.42
C TRP A 2 9.18 -0.77 -16.33
N GLU A 3 7.94 -1.09 -16.71
CA GLU A 3 6.82 -0.15 -16.61
C GLU A 3 5.82 -0.67 -15.57
N LEU A 4 5.48 0.17 -14.59
CA LEU A 4 4.45 -0.16 -13.60
C LEU A 4 3.07 0.21 -14.15
N SER A 5 2.26 -0.79 -14.47
CA SER A 5 0.85 -0.60 -14.77
C SER A 5 0.00 -0.74 -13.51
N THR A 6 -0.86 0.26 -13.24
CA THR A 6 -1.78 0.28 -12.09
C THR A 6 -3.25 0.34 -12.56
N PRO A 7 -3.76 -0.74 -13.18
CA PRO A 7 -5.05 -0.73 -13.87
C PRO A 7 -6.24 -0.40 -12.95
N ASN A 8 -6.10 -0.72 -11.66
CA ASN A 8 -7.13 -0.60 -10.64
C ASN A 8 -6.91 0.60 -9.70
N PHE A 9 -5.99 1.52 -10.00
CA PHE A 9 -5.79 2.69 -9.15
C PHE A 9 -6.99 3.65 -9.25
N PRO A 10 -7.56 4.11 -8.12
CA PRO A 10 -8.74 4.96 -8.12
C PRO A 10 -8.49 6.27 -8.88
N ARG A 11 -9.24 6.47 -9.97
CA ARG A 11 -9.14 7.68 -10.82
C ARG A 11 -9.83 8.90 -10.19
N SER A 12 -10.82 8.67 -9.33
CA SER A 12 -11.55 9.72 -8.61
C SER A 12 -11.30 9.58 -7.11
N ARG A 13 -10.74 10.63 -6.50
CA ARG A 13 -10.34 10.65 -5.07
C ARG A 13 -11.49 10.99 -4.11
N VAL A 14 -12.63 11.45 -4.63
CA VAL A 14 -13.68 12.10 -3.85
C VAL A 14 -14.32 11.17 -2.80
N SER A 15 -14.51 9.89 -3.11
CA SER A 15 -15.07 8.92 -2.15
C SER A 15 -14.04 8.33 -1.18
N GLN A 16 -12.74 8.49 -1.47
CA GLN A 16 -11.65 7.93 -0.66
C GLN A 16 -10.96 8.96 0.24
N GLU A 17 -11.21 10.25 0.04
CA GLU A 17 -10.61 11.31 0.86
C GLU A 17 -10.92 11.17 2.36
N THR A 18 -12.08 10.61 2.70
CA THR A 18 -12.51 10.37 4.09
C THR A 18 -12.24 8.94 4.58
N ALA A 19 -11.63 8.08 3.75
CA ALA A 19 -11.34 6.71 4.14
C ALA A 19 -10.30 6.67 5.27
N PRO A 20 -10.48 5.80 6.29
CA PRO A 20 -9.52 5.67 7.39
C PRO A 20 -8.12 5.25 6.96
N VAL A 21 -8.00 4.56 5.83
CA VAL A 21 -6.74 4.17 5.19
C VAL A 21 -6.93 4.21 3.68
N ARG A 22 -5.93 4.72 2.97
CA ARG A 22 -5.85 4.67 1.51
C ARG A 22 -4.41 4.62 1.02
N LEU A 23 -4.19 3.92 -0.07
CA LEU A 23 -2.96 3.99 -0.85
C LEU A 23 -2.99 5.24 -1.73
N ASP A 24 -2.10 6.21 -1.48
CA ASP A 24 -2.03 7.45 -2.27
C ASP A 24 -1.26 7.26 -3.56
N ARG A 25 -0.17 6.47 -3.53
CA ARG A 25 0.70 6.25 -4.69
C ARG A 25 1.52 4.99 -4.56
N VAL A 26 1.85 4.41 -5.72
CA VAL A 26 2.85 3.35 -5.87
C VAL A 26 3.72 3.67 -7.09
N TYR A 27 5.02 3.46 -6.98
CA TYR A 27 5.98 3.69 -8.05
C TYR A 27 7.22 2.82 -7.88
N LEU A 28 7.96 2.60 -8.96
CA LEU A 28 9.24 1.91 -8.93
C LEU A 28 10.37 2.87 -8.52
N SER A 29 11.36 2.36 -7.79
CA SER A 29 12.62 3.07 -7.62
C SER A 29 13.34 3.26 -8.96
N ASN A 30 14.28 4.20 -9.02
CA ASN A 30 15.00 4.53 -10.26
C ASN A 30 15.76 3.34 -10.87
N ASP A 31 16.25 2.42 -10.03
CA ASP A 31 16.91 1.18 -10.43
C ASP A 31 15.93 0.03 -10.71
N SER A 32 14.62 0.26 -10.56
CA SER A 32 13.54 -0.74 -10.69
C SER A 32 13.67 -1.93 -9.73
N MET A 33 14.48 -1.82 -8.67
CA MET A 33 14.70 -2.90 -7.71
C MET A 33 13.68 -2.92 -6.58
N ASN A 34 12.90 -1.84 -6.43
CA ASN A 34 11.95 -1.70 -5.33
C ASN A 34 10.62 -1.11 -5.81
N LEU A 35 9.54 -1.62 -5.25
CA LEU A 35 8.22 -0.99 -5.30
C LEU A 35 8.05 -0.13 -4.05
N LEU A 36 7.84 1.16 -4.25
CA LEU A 36 7.66 2.16 -3.21
C LEU A 36 6.18 2.55 -3.16
N GLY A 37 5.62 2.56 -1.96
CA GLY A 37 4.24 2.96 -1.73
C GLY A 37 4.10 4.03 -0.67
N THR A 38 3.13 4.93 -0.87
CA THR A 38 2.70 5.92 0.10
C THR A 38 1.27 5.65 0.51
N VAL A 39 1.02 5.57 1.81
CA VAL A 39 -0.28 5.32 2.44
C VAL A 39 -0.65 6.54 3.26
N VAL A 40 -1.93 6.94 3.22
CA VAL A 40 -2.48 7.97 4.09
C VAL A 40 -3.49 7.33 5.03
N VAL A 41 -3.38 7.59 6.33
CA VAL A 41 -4.25 7.03 7.37
C VAL A 41 -4.85 8.14 8.24
N ALA A 42 -6.10 7.99 8.68
CA ALA A 42 -6.72 8.95 9.59
C ALA A 42 -6.00 8.97 10.94
N ASN A 43 -5.69 10.16 11.45
CA ASN A 43 -4.97 10.31 12.73
C ASN A 43 -5.92 10.09 13.93
N LEU A 44 -6.26 8.83 14.22
CA LEU A 44 -7.24 8.46 15.26
C LEU A 44 -6.62 8.25 16.65
N ALA A 45 -5.33 7.90 16.71
CA ALA A 45 -4.54 7.82 17.95
C ALA A 45 -3.04 7.73 17.65
N TYR A 46 -2.19 7.96 18.65
CA TYR A 46 -0.74 7.93 18.48
C TYR A 46 -0.21 6.56 18.01
N HIS A 47 -0.64 5.46 18.65
CA HIS A 47 -0.18 4.12 18.30
C HIS A 47 -0.91 3.58 17.06
N LYS A 48 -0.18 3.53 15.96
CA LYS A 48 -0.66 3.09 14.65
C LYS A 48 0.21 1.95 14.13
N SER A 49 -0.41 0.97 13.50
CA SER A 49 0.30 -0.06 12.72
C SER A 49 -0.28 -0.10 11.32
N VAL A 50 0.59 0.15 10.34
CA VAL A 50 0.24 0.15 8.91
C VAL A 50 1.04 -0.93 8.21
N VAL A 51 0.37 -1.86 7.55
CA VAL A 51 1.00 -3.01 6.89
C VAL A 51 0.50 -3.11 5.47
N CYS A 52 1.42 -3.15 4.50
CA CYS A 52 1.10 -3.52 3.13
C CYS A 52 1.17 -5.04 3.02
N ARG A 53 0.08 -5.66 2.58
CA ARG A 53 0.00 -7.06 2.19
C ARG A 53 0.06 -7.16 0.68
N PHE A 54 0.80 -8.14 0.19
CA PHE A 54 0.84 -8.42 -1.24
C PHE A 54 1.03 -9.90 -1.53
N THR A 55 0.69 -10.26 -2.75
CA THR A 55 0.75 -11.62 -3.28
C THR A 55 1.04 -11.57 -4.79
N MET A 56 1.59 -12.66 -5.32
CA MET A 56 1.78 -12.86 -6.76
C MET A 56 1.11 -14.15 -7.26
N ASP A 57 0.30 -14.79 -6.42
CA ASP A 57 -0.30 -16.10 -6.68
C ASP A 57 -1.79 -16.15 -6.29
N PHE A 58 -2.51 -15.04 -6.50
CA PHE A 58 -3.94 -14.92 -6.22
C PHE A 58 -4.31 -15.21 -4.75
N TRP A 59 -3.52 -14.68 -3.81
CA TRP A 59 -3.73 -14.80 -2.35
C TRP A 59 -3.57 -16.22 -1.79
N ASN A 60 -2.91 -17.13 -2.52
CA ASN A 60 -2.50 -18.42 -1.96
C ASN A 60 -1.35 -18.24 -0.95
N THR A 61 -0.43 -17.33 -1.25
CA THR A 61 0.60 -16.86 -0.33
C THR A 61 0.43 -15.36 -0.05
N ILE A 62 0.80 -14.97 1.17
CA ILE A 62 0.73 -13.60 1.65
C ILE A 62 2.11 -13.19 2.13
N SER A 63 2.62 -12.10 1.56
CA SER A 63 3.80 -11.38 2.04
C SER A 63 3.38 -10.07 2.68
N GLU A 64 4.08 -9.65 3.73
CA GLU A 64 3.79 -8.43 4.48
C GLU A 64 5.04 -7.56 4.61
N VAL A 65 4.86 -6.24 4.45
CA VAL A 65 5.84 -5.23 4.84
C VAL A 65 5.19 -4.18 5.72
N THR A 66 5.87 -3.83 6.81
CA THR A 66 5.41 -2.76 7.72
C THR A 66 5.77 -1.41 7.14
N ALA A 67 4.79 -0.53 6.98
CA ALA A 67 5.01 0.84 6.55
C ALA A 67 5.53 1.69 7.72
N GLN A 68 6.42 2.63 7.41
CA GLN A 68 7.03 3.53 8.38
C GLN A 68 6.36 4.90 8.33
N HIS A 69 6.17 5.52 9.49
CA HIS A 69 5.64 6.87 9.57
C HIS A 69 6.61 7.85 8.90
N CYS A 70 6.10 8.70 8.00
CA CYS A 70 6.87 9.70 7.28
C CYS A 70 6.59 11.11 7.81
N ARG A 71 5.33 11.53 7.80
CA ARG A 71 4.91 12.87 8.22
C ARG A 71 3.42 12.94 8.54
N GLU A 72 3.02 13.95 9.27
CA GLU A 72 1.63 14.33 9.47
C GLU A 72 1.17 15.35 8.42
N ILE A 73 -0.09 15.28 8.03
CA ILE A 73 -0.84 16.28 7.25
C ILE A 73 -2.16 16.56 7.98
N GLU A 74 -2.95 17.57 7.57
CA GLU A 74 -4.16 18.00 8.28
C GLU A 74 -5.15 16.84 8.58
N GLY A 75 -5.10 16.31 9.82
CA GLY A 75 -5.97 15.22 10.30
C GLY A 75 -5.56 13.79 9.89
N TYR A 76 -4.44 13.61 9.18
CA TYR A 76 -3.98 12.31 8.69
C TYR A 76 -2.47 12.15 8.84
N ASP A 77 -2.02 10.91 8.91
CA ASP A 77 -0.59 10.57 8.84
C ASP A 77 -0.26 9.91 7.51
N VAL A 78 0.94 10.20 7.02
CA VAL A 78 1.51 9.61 5.81
C VAL A 78 2.54 8.57 6.22
N PHE A 79 2.36 7.34 5.73
CA PHE A 79 3.28 6.23 5.90
C PHE A 79 3.87 5.82 4.55
N THR A 80 5.08 5.27 4.56
CA THR A 80 5.74 4.75 3.36
C THR A 80 6.19 3.31 3.56
N PHE A 81 6.09 2.49 2.52
CA PHE A 81 6.62 1.12 2.52
C PHE A 81 7.48 0.87 1.30
N THR A 82 8.33 -0.15 1.40
CA THR A 82 9.22 -0.61 0.34
C THR A 82 9.11 -2.12 0.23
N VAL A 83 8.85 -2.61 -0.98
CA VAL A 83 8.91 -4.03 -1.32
C VAL A 83 10.12 -4.23 -2.23
N GLY A 84 11.09 -5.02 -1.79
CA GLY A 84 12.23 -5.42 -2.61
C GLY A 84 11.77 -6.37 -3.71
N LEU A 85 11.99 -6.01 -4.97
CA LEU A 85 11.63 -6.80 -6.13
C LEU A 85 12.73 -7.77 -6.54
N ALA A 86 13.99 -7.48 -6.16
CA ALA A 86 15.16 -8.29 -6.47
C ALA A 86 15.07 -9.74 -5.96
N GLU A 87 14.34 -9.95 -4.86
CA GLU A 87 14.18 -11.24 -4.21
C GLU A 87 12.96 -12.02 -4.74
N LEU A 88 12.15 -11.39 -5.61
CA LEU A 88 10.93 -11.97 -6.13
C LEU A 88 11.20 -12.65 -7.49
N VAL A 89 11.06 -13.97 -7.52
CA VAL A 89 11.34 -14.81 -8.69
C VAL A 89 10.21 -14.69 -9.74
N ASP A 90 10.58 -14.54 -11.01
CA ASP A 90 9.70 -14.46 -12.18
C ASP A 90 8.72 -13.27 -12.20
N LEU A 91 9.18 -12.09 -11.79
CA LEU A 91 8.39 -10.85 -11.85
C LEU A 91 7.93 -10.47 -13.25
N GLU A 92 8.65 -10.89 -14.29
CA GLU A 92 8.44 -10.49 -15.68
C GLU A 92 7.08 -10.92 -16.26
N MET A 93 6.39 -11.87 -15.60
CA MET A 93 5.07 -12.37 -16.04
C MET A 93 4.01 -12.44 -14.93
N LYS A 94 4.29 -11.96 -13.72
CA LYS A 94 3.37 -12.07 -12.57
C LYS A 94 2.73 -10.74 -12.21
N LEU A 95 1.41 -10.76 -12.09
CA LEU A 95 0.64 -9.66 -11.52
C LEU A 95 0.83 -9.68 -10.00
N MET A 96 1.18 -8.53 -9.43
CA MET A 96 1.20 -8.32 -7.99
C MET A 96 -0.15 -7.74 -7.56
N PHE A 97 -0.81 -8.38 -6.59
CA PHE A 97 -1.97 -7.85 -5.91
C PHE A 97 -1.53 -7.32 -4.54
N LEU A 98 -2.10 -6.20 -4.13
CA LEU A 98 -1.78 -5.58 -2.84
C LEU A 98 -3.03 -5.03 -2.17
N CYS A 99 -2.98 -4.98 -0.83
CA CYS A 99 -3.94 -4.26 0.00
C CYS A 99 -3.22 -3.70 1.24
N VAL A 100 -3.81 -2.69 1.88
CA VAL A 100 -3.21 -2.04 3.04
C VAL A 100 -4.09 -2.22 4.26
N ARG A 101 -3.49 -2.68 5.34
CA ARG A 101 -4.10 -2.77 6.67
C ARG A 101 -3.68 -1.60 7.53
N TYR A 102 -4.64 -1.00 8.22
CA TYR A 102 -4.41 0.00 9.25
C TYR A 102 -5.05 -0.44 10.58
N ASN A 103 -4.23 -0.65 11.61
CA ASN A 103 -4.66 -0.94 12.97
C ASN A 103 -4.44 0.27 13.88
N VAL A 104 -5.49 0.68 14.60
CA VAL A 104 -5.46 1.79 15.57
C VAL A 104 -6.57 1.62 16.60
N ASN A 105 -6.29 1.89 17.88
CA ASN A 105 -7.27 1.74 18.98
C ASN A 105 -8.01 0.39 19.01
N GLY A 106 -7.34 -0.70 18.61
CA GLY A 106 -7.95 -2.03 18.54
C GLY A 106 -8.95 -2.22 17.38
N GLN A 107 -9.07 -1.26 16.47
CA GLN A 107 -9.84 -1.37 15.24
C GLN A 107 -8.93 -1.65 14.06
N GLU A 108 -9.43 -2.41 13.09
CA GLU A 108 -8.74 -2.77 11.85
C GLU A 108 -9.51 -2.18 10.66
N PHE A 109 -8.80 -1.46 9.80
CA PHE A 109 -9.31 -0.89 8.56
C PHE A 109 -8.50 -1.42 7.37
N TRP A 110 -9.16 -1.52 6.22
CA TRP A 110 -8.57 -2.05 5.00
C TRP A 110 -8.76 -1.10 3.83
N ASP A 111 -7.68 -0.86 3.09
CA ASP A 111 -7.77 -0.45 1.69
C ASP A 111 -7.48 -1.67 0.82
N ASN A 112 -8.56 -2.27 0.32
CA ASN A 112 -8.54 -3.39 -0.62
C ASN A 112 -9.21 -3.00 -1.95
N ASN A 113 -9.15 -1.72 -2.30
CA ASN A 113 -9.78 -1.17 -3.51
C ASN A 113 -11.28 -1.52 -3.64
N SER A 114 -12.02 -1.49 -2.53
CA SER A 114 -13.47 -1.74 -2.50
C SER A 114 -13.91 -3.10 -3.08
N SER A 115 -13.06 -4.13 -3.00
CA SER A 115 -13.33 -5.49 -3.51
C SER A 115 -13.42 -5.64 -5.03
N LEU A 116 -12.76 -4.74 -5.78
CA LEU A 116 -12.52 -4.90 -7.23
C LEU A 116 -11.48 -5.98 -7.54
#